data_AF-A0A5A4Q7V0-F1
#
_entry.id   AF-A0A5A4Q7V0-F1
#
_cell.length_a   1.000
_cell.length_b   1.000
_cell.length_c   1.000
_cell.angle_alpha   90.00
_cell.angle_beta   90.00
_cell.angle_gamma   90.00
#
_symmetry.space_group_name_H-M   'P 1'
#
loop_
_entity.id
_entity.type
_entity.pdbx_description
1 polymer ?
#
loop_
_entity_poly.entity_id
_entity_poly.type
_entity_poly.pdbx_seq_one_letter_code
_entity_poly.pdbx_strand_id
1 'polypeptide(L)'
;MKVQLFLTIACYLLVACLSQRETLRTCARLGPDWSQVDCSAHQSSHFRLFDRMWAGDFEEVAEEWLANSAIPPGLRNIQRMAFCTHWECFTNQALINYMNIHRYLPQCLSQSPEDWVNDRYWARCVNQALIDTDHTADYLVYFCHKMFGIQEVPIPCPSDEVILSSNRPRIQDMQKAQEIVQDAEPETDQWWISLMRNIMELSVDENNVPTFHYGWIINKDGNDLKNMVPLWSPYQGPTVPVSIDFPKILNALDNGGDITLGGFRSFRCVHWETTTAVRCEEFGPLSYNPWETIVLVPTQKYILMGMTQRQDRVFFLEDALQKQADALISDGF
;
A
#
# COMPACT_ATOMS: atom_id res chain seq x y z
N MET A 1 -8.57 36.04 29.66
CA MET A 1 -9.09 34.67 29.85
C MET A 1 -9.08 33.83 28.57
N LYS A 2 -9.82 34.16 27.50
CA LYS A 2 -9.83 33.32 26.27
C LYS A 2 -8.43 33.16 25.62
N VAL A 3 -7.67 34.25 25.50
CA VAL A 3 -6.31 34.23 24.92
C VAL A 3 -5.31 33.39 25.74
N GLN A 4 -5.42 33.38 27.07
CA GLN A 4 -4.60 32.53 27.94
C GLN A 4 -4.95 31.05 27.78
N LEU A 5 -6.23 30.72 27.58
CA LEU A 5 -6.70 29.35 27.34
C LEU A 5 -6.15 28.79 26.01
N PHE A 6 -6.21 29.60 24.93
CA PHE A 6 -5.63 29.23 23.64
C PHE A 6 -4.11 29.12 23.67
N LEU A 7 -3.41 30.00 24.41
CA LEU A 7 -1.97 29.88 24.63
C LEU A 7 -1.60 28.62 25.42
N THR A 8 -2.39 28.23 26.43
CA THR A 8 -2.16 26.98 27.14
C THR A 8 -2.39 25.76 26.24
N ILE A 9 -3.50 25.73 25.48
CA ILE A 9 -3.79 24.62 24.55
C ILE A 9 -2.72 24.50 23.48
N ALA A 10 -2.28 25.61 22.88
CA ALA A 10 -1.19 25.64 21.90
C ALA A 10 0.15 25.17 22.50
N CYS A 11 0.45 25.56 23.75
CA CYS A 11 1.63 25.08 24.47
C CYS A 11 1.56 23.56 24.75
N TYR A 12 0.40 23.03 25.14
CA TYR A 12 0.24 21.58 25.39
C TYR A 12 0.36 20.77 24.09
N LEU A 13 -0.20 21.25 22.98
CA LEU A 13 -0.07 20.62 21.65
C LEU A 13 1.38 20.65 21.14
N LEU A 14 2.09 21.78 21.30
CA LEU A 14 3.51 21.88 20.95
C LEU A 14 4.37 20.91 21.76
N VAL A 15 4.11 20.78 23.06
CA VAL A 15 4.82 19.84 23.94
C VAL A 15 4.53 18.39 23.53
N ALA A 16 3.29 18.06 23.15
CA ALA A 16 2.90 16.73 22.68
C ALA A 16 3.57 16.35 21.35
N CYS A 17 3.61 17.25 20.36
CA CYS A 17 4.30 16.99 19.10
C CYS A 17 5.81 16.80 19.29
N LEU A 18 6.42 17.55 20.21
CA LEU A 18 7.84 17.44 20.53
C LEU A 18 8.16 16.14 21.29
N SER A 19 7.32 15.73 22.26
CA SER A 19 7.53 14.49 23.00
C SER A 19 7.40 13.26 22.11
N GLN A 20 6.38 13.23 21.24
CA GLN A 20 6.17 12.13 20.31
C GLN A 20 7.31 12.01 19.28
N ARG A 21 7.79 13.15 18.77
CA ARG A 21 8.94 13.19 17.85
C ARG A 21 10.23 12.68 18.49
N GLU A 22 10.47 13.02 19.76
CA GLU A 22 11.64 12.54 20.49
C GLU A 22 11.53 11.05 20.89
N THR A 23 10.33 10.57 21.24
CA THR A 23 10.05 9.14 21.43
C THR A 23 10.35 8.35 20.15
N LEU A 24 9.82 8.79 19.00
CA LEU A 24 10.07 8.18 17.70
C LEU A 24 11.56 8.11 17.36
N ARG A 25 12.28 9.23 17.54
CA ARG A 25 13.74 9.28 17.32
C ARG A 25 14.50 8.34 18.26
N THR A 26 14.08 8.25 19.51
CA THR A 26 14.72 7.39 20.51
C THR A 26 14.50 5.92 20.18
N CYS A 27 13.29 5.54 19.79
CA CYS A 27 12.99 4.17 19.36
C CYS A 27 13.73 3.82 18.07
N ALA A 28 13.73 4.67 17.06
CA ALA A 28 14.45 4.44 15.80
C ALA A 28 15.95 4.17 15.99
N ARG A 29 16.59 4.75 17.02
CA ARG A 29 18.01 4.55 17.34
C ARG A 29 18.32 3.23 18.06
N LEU A 30 17.31 2.51 18.55
CA LEU A 30 17.53 1.29 19.34
C LEU A 30 17.66 0.01 18.48
N GLY A 31 17.01 -0.07 17.30
CA GLY A 31 17.15 -1.12 16.26
C GLY A 31 16.84 -2.59 16.66
N PRO A 32 16.54 -3.54 15.73
CA PRO A 32 16.42 -3.46 14.26
C PRO A 32 14.95 -3.65 13.74
N ASP A 33 14.80 -3.78 12.42
CA ASP A 33 13.58 -3.84 11.59
C ASP A 33 12.26 -4.11 12.35
N TRP A 34 11.56 -3.02 12.65
CA TRP A 34 10.32 -2.97 13.43
C TRP A 34 9.17 -3.75 12.78
N SER A 35 9.29 -4.09 11.49
CA SER A 35 8.36 -4.93 10.75
C SER A 35 8.32 -6.40 11.21
N GLN A 36 9.26 -6.84 12.06
CA GLN A 36 9.39 -8.24 12.53
C GLN A 36 9.07 -8.44 14.02
N VAL A 37 8.50 -7.43 14.68
CA VAL A 37 8.22 -7.46 16.13
C VAL A 37 7.02 -8.36 16.45
N ASP A 38 7.21 -9.35 17.33
CA ASP A 38 6.11 -10.17 17.88
C ASP A 38 5.25 -9.33 18.85
N CYS A 39 4.07 -8.93 18.37
CA CYS A 39 3.10 -8.13 19.11
C CYS A 39 2.05 -8.94 19.88
N SER A 40 2.13 -10.28 19.88
CA SER A 40 1.13 -11.16 20.51
C SER A 40 0.88 -10.83 21.99
N ALA A 41 1.94 -10.50 22.73
CA ALA A 41 1.87 -10.19 24.16
C ALA A 41 1.11 -8.88 24.50
N HIS A 42 0.93 -7.97 23.54
CA HIS A 42 0.29 -6.67 23.73
C HIS A 42 -1.10 -6.57 23.08
N GLN A 43 -1.49 -7.60 22.33
CA GLN A 43 -2.65 -7.60 21.47
C GLN A 43 -3.97 -7.39 22.22
N SER A 44 -4.19 -8.11 23.31
CA SER A 44 -5.43 -8.03 24.10
C SER A 44 -5.64 -6.64 24.73
N SER A 45 -4.57 -5.99 25.20
CA SER A 45 -4.63 -4.63 25.73
C SER A 45 -4.93 -3.60 24.65
N HIS A 46 -4.37 -3.75 23.45
CA HIS A 46 -4.60 -2.83 22.34
C HIS A 46 -6.03 -2.95 21.80
N PHE A 47 -6.54 -4.18 21.66
CA PHE A 47 -7.89 -4.44 21.14
C PHE A 47 -8.95 -3.81 22.05
N ARG A 48 -8.78 -3.92 23.36
CA ARG A 48 -9.66 -3.28 24.34
C ARG A 48 -9.67 -1.75 24.22
N LEU A 49 -8.53 -1.14 23.92
CA LEU A 49 -8.44 0.32 23.75
C LEU A 49 -9.12 0.75 22.44
N PHE A 50 -8.96 -0.02 21.37
CA PHE A 50 -9.71 0.21 20.12
C PHE A 50 -11.21 0.03 20.33
N ASP A 51 -11.68 -1.03 21.00
CA ASP A 51 -13.11 -1.22 21.29
C ASP A 51 -13.71 -0.03 22.07
N ARG A 52 -12.95 0.58 23.00
CA ARG A 52 -13.36 1.79 23.72
C ARG A 52 -13.43 3.02 22.80
N MET A 53 -12.44 3.22 21.94
CA MET A 53 -12.49 4.29 20.93
C MET A 53 -13.73 4.15 20.05
N TRP A 54 -14.06 2.92 19.64
CA TRP A 54 -15.25 2.60 18.84
C TRP A 54 -16.58 2.74 19.61
N ALA A 55 -16.55 2.62 20.94
CA ALA A 55 -17.71 2.86 21.80
C ALA A 55 -18.02 4.35 22.04
N GLY A 56 -17.19 5.26 21.49
CA GLY A 56 -17.36 6.70 21.60
C GLY A 56 -16.40 7.37 22.59
N ASP A 57 -15.53 6.62 23.26
CA ASP A 57 -14.58 7.13 24.27
C ASP A 57 -13.27 7.66 23.65
N PHE A 58 -13.34 8.21 22.43
CA PHE A 58 -12.16 8.59 21.64
C PHE A 58 -11.26 9.60 22.37
N GLU A 59 -11.84 10.62 22.99
CA GLU A 59 -11.09 11.65 23.70
C GLU A 59 -10.33 11.07 24.90
N GLU A 60 -10.97 10.21 25.70
CA GLU A 60 -10.36 9.60 26.89
C GLU A 60 -9.22 8.64 26.52
N VAL A 61 -9.41 7.84 25.45
CA VAL A 61 -8.36 6.93 24.96
C VAL A 61 -7.20 7.71 24.31
N ALA A 62 -7.50 8.80 23.59
CA ALA A 62 -6.47 9.67 23.03
C ALA A 62 -5.68 10.39 24.12
N GLU A 63 -6.33 10.86 25.19
CA GLU A 63 -5.66 11.44 26.37
C GLU A 63 -4.79 10.41 27.09
N GLU A 64 -5.28 9.19 27.28
CA GLU A 64 -4.51 8.06 27.86
C GLU A 64 -3.27 7.76 27.00
N TRP A 65 -3.42 7.79 25.68
CA TRP A 65 -2.31 7.57 24.76
C TRP A 65 -1.29 8.72 24.77
N LEU A 66 -1.76 9.96 24.72
CA LEU A 66 -0.92 11.16 24.76
C LEU A 66 -0.14 11.26 26.06
N ALA A 67 -0.78 10.95 27.20
CA ALA A 67 -0.14 10.92 28.51
C ALA A 67 1.00 9.88 28.58
N ASN A 68 0.87 8.78 27.84
CA ASN A 68 1.85 7.69 27.80
C ASN A 68 2.77 7.74 26.58
N SER A 69 2.73 8.79 25.77
CA SER A 69 3.49 8.90 24.51
C SER A 69 4.97 9.24 24.69
N ALA A 70 5.37 9.69 25.89
CA ALA A 70 6.74 10.06 26.21
C ALA A 70 7.45 8.93 26.99
N ILE A 71 8.64 8.52 26.53
CA ILE A 71 9.49 7.58 27.29
C ILE A 71 9.87 8.22 28.63
N PRO A 72 9.47 7.65 29.79
CA PRO A 72 9.78 8.24 31.08
C PRO A 72 11.29 8.40 31.30
N PRO A 73 11.74 9.57 31.79
CA PRO A 73 13.13 9.77 32.14
C PRO A 73 13.50 8.82 33.29
N GLY A 74 14.55 8.01 33.11
CA GLY A 74 15.02 7.04 34.10
C GLY A 74 14.75 5.57 33.77
N LEU A 75 14.00 5.25 32.71
CA LEU A 75 13.91 3.88 32.21
C LEU A 75 15.30 3.36 31.80
N ARG A 76 15.63 2.13 32.21
CA ARG A 76 16.81 1.38 31.73
C ARG A 76 16.63 1.01 30.26
N ASN A 77 17.72 0.76 29.53
CA ASN A 77 17.66 0.45 28.09
C ASN A 77 16.70 -0.70 27.75
N ILE A 78 16.65 -1.76 28.55
CA ILE A 78 15.72 -2.88 28.33
C ILE A 78 14.25 -2.47 28.49
N GLN A 79 13.95 -1.55 29.41
CA GLN A 79 12.61 -1.02 29.62
C GLN A 79 12.22 -0.04 28.52
N ARG A 80 13.18 0.74 28.01
CA ARG A 80 12.98 1.60 26.84
C ARG A 80 12.71 0.78 25.58
N MET A 81 13.44 -0.31 25.40
CA MET A 81 13.22 -1.24 24.29
C MET A 81 11.82 -1.86 24.38
N ALA A 82 11.41 -2.38 25.53
CA ALA A 82 10.06 -2.91 25.73
C ALA A 82 8.97 -1.84 25.51
N PHE A 83 9.20 -0.61 25.95
CA PHE A 83 8.30 0.52 25.67
C PHE A 83 8.21 0.82 24.17
N CYS A 84 9.34 0.86 23.46
CA CYS A 84 9.37 1.08 22.02
C CYS A 84 8.70 -0.05 21.25
N THR A 85 8.90 -1.31 21.66
CA THR A 85 8.20 -2.49 21.13
C THR A 85 6.68 -2.36 21.32
N HIS A 86 6.23 -2.01 22.53
CA HIS A 86 4.82 -1.80 22.82
C HIS A 86 4.21 -0.66 22.00
N TRP A 87 4.92 0.47 21.88
CA TRP A 87 4.51 1.65 21.11
C TRP A 87 4.42 1.36 19.60
N GLU A 88 5.39 0.64 19.05
CA GLU A 88 5.36 0.18 17.66
C GLU A 88 4.19 -0.78 17.41
N CYS A 89 3.98 -1.73 18.32
CA CYS A 89 2.85 -2.64 18.25
C CYS A 89 1.51 -1.88 18.29
N PHE A 90 1.41 -0.78 19.05
CA PHE A 90 0.21 0.06 19.09
C PHE A 90 -0.06 0.78 17.76
N THR A 91 1.00 1.13 17.01
CA THR A 91 0.93 2.04 15.86
C THR A 91 0.93 1.34 14.49
N ASN A 92 1.58 0.18 14.34
CA ASN A 92 1.68 -0.52 13.05
C ASN A 92 1.05 -1.92 13.04
N GLN A 93 1.41 -2.82 13.97
CA GLN A 93 1.05 -4.24 13.84
C GLN A 93 -0.26 -4.63 14.55
N ALA A 94 -0.59 -4.03 15.70
CA ALA A 94 -1.82 -4.38 16.43
C ALA A 94 -3.08 -3.83 15.75
N LEU A 95 -2.99 -2.70 15.06
CA LEU A 95 -4.07 -2.21 14.20
C LEU A 95 -4.33 -3.23 13.08
N ILE A 96 -3.29 -3.70 12.38
CA ILE A 96 -3.42 -4.70 11.31
C ILE A 96 -3.97 -6.04 11.83
N ASN A 97 -3.50 -6.52 12.99
CA ASN A 97 -3.99 -7.76 13.60
C ASN A 97 -5.42 -7.63 14.15
N TYR A 98 -5.79 -6.49 14.73
CA TYR A 98 -7.17 -6.18 15.15
C TYR A 98 -8.12 -6.20 13.96
N MET A 99 -7.72 -5.54 12.86
CA MET A 99 -8.47 -5.49 11.62
C MET A 99 -8.70 -6.89 11.01
N ASN A 100 -7.69 -7.75 11.05
CA ASN A 100 -7.79 -9.13 10.56
C ASN A 100 -8.66 -10.03 11.44
N ILE A 101 -8.59 -9.89 12.78
CA ILE A 101 -9.32 -10.76 13.71
C ILE A 101 -10.80 -10.38 13.82
N HIS A 102 -11.12 -9.09 13.77
CA HIS A 102 -12.49 -8.60 13.95
C HIS A 102 -13.25 -8.40 12.63
N ARG A 103 -12.64 -8.74 11.48
CA ARG A 103 -13.25 -8.67 10.15
C ARG A 103 -13.89 -7.31 9.84
N TYR A 104 -13.17 -6.21 10.08
CA TYR A 104 -13.63 -4.85 9.72
C TYR A 104 -13.51 -4.51 8.23
N LEU A 105 -13.00 -5.45 7.42
CA LEU A 105 -12.98 -5.39 5.96
C LEU A 105 -14.30 -4.97 5.27
N PRO A 106 -15.51 -5.39 5.71
CA PRO A 106 -16.76 -5.09 5.01
C PRO A 106 -17.03 -3.60 4.77
N GLN A 107 -16.57 -2.70 5.65
CA GLN A 107 -16.75 -1.25 5.46
C GLN A 107 -15.79 -0.70 4.40
N CYS A 108 -14.56 -1.21 4.35
CA CYS A 108 -13.56 -0.83 3.35
C CYS A 108 -13.82 -1.43 1.97
N LEU A 109 -14.59 -2.52 1.88
CA LEU A 109 -15.01 -3.11 0.60
C LEU A 109 -16.13 -2.34 -0.09
N SER A 110 -16.63 -1.25 0.50
CA SER A 110 -17.68 -0.42 -0.11
C SER A 110 -17.21 0.39 -1.33
N GLN A 111 -15.90 0.59 -1.45
CA GLN A 111 -15.26 1.30 -2.56
C GLN A 111 -14.05 0.50 -3.05
N SER A 112 -13.62 0.79 -4.27
CA SER A 112 -12.41 0.16 -4.78
C SER A 112 -11.19 0.76 -4.06
N PRO A 113 -10.13 -0.02 -3.81
CA PRO A 113 -8.85 0.48 -3.34
C PRO A 113 -8.31 1.72 -4.08
N GLU A 114 -8.55 1.85 -5.38
CA GLU A 114 -8.19 3.05 -6.19
C GLU A 114 -8.96 4.31 -5.74
N ASP A 115 -10.23 4.16 -5.41
CA ASP A 115 -11.05 5.24 -4.88
C ASP A 115 -10.57 5.62 -3.47
N TRP A 116 -10.20 4.65 -2.63
CA TRP A 116 -9.59 4.94 -1.31
C TRP A 116 -8.25 5.69 -1.42
N VAL A 117 -7.43 5.36 -2.42
CA VAL A 117 -6.19 6.10 -2.70
C VAL A 117 -6.50 7.53 -3.12
N ASN A 118 -7.46 7.70 -4.03
CA ASN A 118 -7.93 9.00 -4.49
C ASN A 118 -8.40 9.89 -3.32
N ASP A 119 -9.30 9.36 -2.50
CA ASP A 119 -9.86 10.06 -1.36
C ASP A 119 -8.80 10.41 -0.32
N ARG A 120 -7.87 9.49 -0.05
CA ARG A 120 -6.79 9.68 0.93
C ARG A 120 -5.85 10.84 0.56
N TYR A 121 -5.49 10.98 -0.71
CA TYR A 121 -4.65 12.08 -1.18
C TYR A 121 -5.35 13.42 -1.07
N TRP A 122 -6.60 13.49 -1.52
CA TRP A 122 -7.35 14.74 -1.47
C TRP A 122 -7.68 15.14 -0.03
N ALA A 123 -7.99 14.17 0.83
CA ALA A 123 -8.06 14.34 2.27
C ALA A 123 -6.79 14.97 2.85
N ARG A 124 -5.61 14.42 2.50
CA ARG A 124 -4.30 14.98 2.92
C ARG A 124 -4.14 16.43 2.47
N CYS A 125 -4.43 16.72 1.21
CA CYS A 125 -4.19 18.03 0.63
C CYS A 125 -5.16 19.08 1.14
N VAL A 126 -6.43 18.72 1.37
CA VAL A 126 -7.43 19.57 2.02
C VAL A 126 -6.99 19.90 3.45
N ASN A 127 -6.55 18.91 4.23
CA ASN A 127 -6.09 19.13 5.60
C ASN A 127 -4.85 20.01 5.67
N GLN A 128 -3.95 19.91 4.67
CA GLN A 128 -2.78 20.77 4.57
C GLN A 128 -3.13 22.21 4.21
N ALA A 129 -4.13 22.44 3.35
CA ALA A 129 -4.55 23.76 2.90
C ALA A 129 -5.48 24.47 3.92
N LEU A 130 -6.32 23.71 4.63
CA LEU A 130 -7.36 24.22 5.54
C LEU A 130 -7.05 23.91 7.01
N ILE A 131 -5.88 24.36 7.47
CA ILE A 131 -5.28 24.13 8.81
C ILE A 131 -6.26 24.29 10.01
N ASP A 132 -7.40 24.98 9.84
CA ASP A 132 -8.36 25.35 10.88
C ASP A 132 -9.80 24.81 10.72
N THR A 133 -10.05 23.88 9.79
CA THR A 133 -11.38 23.23 9.71
C THR A 133 -11.32 21.83 10.29
N ASP A 134 -12.30 21.46 11.13
CA ASP A 134 -12.66 20.10 11.58
C ASP A 134 -13.05 19.19 10.40
N HIS A 135 -12.32 19.26 9.28
CA HIS A 135 -12.30 18.23 8.28
C HIS A 135 -11.43 17.11 8.82
N THR A 136 -12.04 16.32 9.70
CA THR A 136 -11.88 14.87 9.75
C THR A 136 -12.11 14.33 8.34
N ALA A 137 -11.16 14.56 7.44
CA ALA A 137 -11.12 13.90 6.17
C ALA A 137 -11.12 12.41 6.51
N ASP A 138 -12.22 11.76 6.14
CA ASP A 138 -12.87 10.69 6.88
C ASP A 138 -11.85 9.72 7.50
N TYR A 139 -11.85 9.56 8.82
CA TYR A 139 -10.93 8.62 9.49
C TYR A 139 -11.04 7.23 8.86
N LEU A 140 -12.22 6.90 8.33
CA LEU A 140 -12.49 5.72 7.52
C LEU A 140 -11.62 5.62 6.26
N VAL A 141 -11.37 6.71 5.53
CA VAL A 141 -10.48 6.76 4.36
C VAL A 141 -9.05 6.41 4.75
N TYR A 142 -8.53 7.05 5.80
CA TYR A 142 -7.20 6.77 6.33
C TYR A 142 -7.08 5.31 6.79
N PHE A 143 -8.11 4.83 7.49
CA PHE A 143 -8.22 3.47 7.99
C PHE A 143 -8.24 2.43 6.86
N CYS A 144 -9.11 2.60 5.86
CA CYS A 144 -9.26 1.65 4.76
C CYS A 144 -8.03 1.63 3.84
N HIS A 145 -7.43 2.79 3.58
CA HIS A 145 -6.16 2.86 2.85
C HIS A 145 -5.04 2.08 3.55
N LYS A 146 -4.95 2.17 4.88
CA LYS A 146 -3.95 1.42 5.67
C LYS A 146 -4.28 -0.06 5.78
N MET A 147 -5.55 -0.42 5.91
CA MET A 147 -6.01 -1.81 5.95
C MET A 147 -5.60 -2.58 4.69
N PHE A 148 -5.79 -1.98 3.51
CA PHE A 148 -5.43 -2.58 2.23
C PHE A 148 -3.92 -2.54 1.91
N GLY A 149 -3.08 -2.08 2.84
CA GLY A 149 -1.63 -2.02 2.62
C GLY A 149 -1.22 -1.15 1.43
N ILE A 150 -2.06 -0.19 1.04
CA ILE A 150 -1.81 0.60 -0.17
C ILE A 150 -0.69 1.60 0.12
N GLN A 151 0.24 1.73 -0.82
CA GLN A 151 1.36 2.67 -0.70
C GLN A 151 0.88 4.11 -0.91
N GLU A 152 1.45 5.06 -0.16
CA GLU A 152 1.13 6.47 -0.34
C GLU A 152 1.74 6.99 -1.64
N VAL A 153 0.92 7.65 -2.46
CA VAL A 153 1.36 8.25 -3.71
C VAL A 153 2.25 9.48 -3.42
N PRO A 154 3.50 9.51 -3.90
CA PRO A 154 4.46 10.58 -3.58
C PRO A 154 4.27 11.82 -4.47
N ILE A 155 3.04 12.10 -4.89
CA ILE A 155 2.70 13.33 -5.62
C ILE A 155 2.54 14.47 -4.59
N PRO A 156 3.19 15.62 -4.79
CA PRO A 156 2.96 16.81 -3.96
C PRO A 156 1.53 17.32 -4.07
N CYS A 157 1.02 17.98 -3.03
CA CYS A 157 -0.30 18.63 -3.13
C CYS A 157 -0.26 19.80 -4.14
N PRO A 158 -1.28 19.94 -5.00
CA PRO A 158 -1.36 21.02 -5.97
C PRO A 158 -1.73 22.35 -5.29
N SER A 159 -1.92 23.42 -6.06
CA SER A 159 -2.32 24.72 -5.50
C SER A 159 -3.69 24.67 -4.80
N ASP A 160 -3.91 25.59 -3.87
CA ASP A 160 -5.18 25.71 -3.12
C ASP A 160 -6.40 25.82 -4.05
N GLU A 161 -6.28 26.46 -5.21
CA GLU A 161 -7.34 26.54 -6.21
C GLU A 161 -7.76 25.16 -6.74
N VAL A 162 -6.79 24.28 -6.99
CA VAL A 162 -7.05 22.90 -7.43
C VAL A 162 -7.59 22.07 -6.26
N ILE A 163 -7.07 22.28 -5.05
CA ILE A 163 -7.53 21.59 -3.84
C ILE A 163 -8.99 21.96 -3.54
N LEU A 164 -9.41 23.21 -3.71
CA LEU A 164 -10.76 23.67 -3.39
C LEU A 164 -11.75 23.53 -4.56
N SER A 165 -11.28 23.13 -5.73
CA SER A 165 -12.12 22.86 -6.90
C SER A 165 -13.08 21.70 -6.63
N SER A 166 -14.31 21.79 -7.17
CA SER A 166 -15.28 20.68 -7.19
C SER A 166 -14.94 19.61 -8.24
N ASN A 167 -14.08 19.94 -9.21
CA ASN A 167 -13.66 19.05 -10.30
C ASN A 167 -12.17 18.72 -10.15
N ARG A 168 -11.83 17.99 -9.08
CA ARG A 168 -10.46 17.54 -8.84
C ARG A 168 -10.08 16.43 -9.83
N PRO A 169 -8.87 16.43 -10.41
CA PRO A 169 -8.42 15.31 -11.23
C PRO A 169 -8.27 14.06 -10.37
N ARG A 170 -8.37 12.87 -10.97
CA ARG A 170 -8.02 11.64 -10.26
C ARG A 170 -6.51 11.58 -10.08
N ILE A 171 -6.05 11.00 -8.97
CA ILE A 171 -4.61 10.82 -8.74
C ILE A 171 -3.98 10.03 -9.89
N GLN A 172 -4.68 9.01 -10.40
CA GLN A 172 -4.17 8.17 -11.48
C GLN A 172 -3.88 9.00 -12.75
N ASP A 173 -4.69 10.01 -13.03
CA ASP A 173 -4.44 10.95 -14.14
C ASP A 173 -3.22 11.84 -13.86
N MET A 174 -3.05 12.28 -12.61
CA MET A 174 -1.89 13.06 -12.18
C MET A 174 -0.59 12.25 -12.22
N GLN A 175 -0.65 10.96 -11.87
CA GLN A 175 0.44 9.99 -11.97
C GLN A 175 0.85 9.78 -13.44
N LYS A 176 -0.14 9.60 -14.33
CA LYS A 176 0.10 9.49 -15.77
C LYS A 176 0.78 10.72 -16.37
N ALA A 177 0.50 11.92 -15.87
CA ALA A 177 1.14 13.14 -16.34
C ALA A 177 2.65 13.24 -16.03
N GLN A 178 3.20 12.38 -15.15
CA GLN A 178 4.63 12.34 -14.80
C GLN A 178 5.46 11.44 -15.72
N GLU A 179 4.81 10.72 -16.62
CA GLU A 179 5.44 9.80 -17.55
C GLU A 179 6.29 10.54 -18.60
N ILE A 180 7.53 10.09 -18.79
CA ILE A 180 8.42 10.59 -19.85
C ILE A 180 8.44 9.54 -20.98
N VAL A 181 8.01 9.94 -22.17
CA VAL A 181 7.99 9.08 -23.37
C VAL A 181 9.37 9.10 -24.05
N GLN A 182 10.38 8.56 -23.38
CA GLN A 182 11.74 8.40 -23.91
C GLN A 182 12.32 7.05 -23.48
N ASP A 183 13.33 6.56 -24.20
CA ASP A 183 14.08 5.38 -23.80
C ASP A 183 14.77 5.66 -22.47
N ALA A 184 14.46 4.83 -21.48
CA ALA A 184 14.97 4.96 -20.12
C ALA A 184 15.96 3.84 -19.80
N GLU A 185 16.96 4.14 -18.98
CA GLU A 185 17.95 3.15 -18.55
C GLU A 185 17.27 2.00 -17.79
N PRO A 186 17.69 0.74 -18.02
CA PRO A 186 17.15 -0.41 -17.31
C PRO A 186 17.11 -0.21 -15.80
N GLU A 187 16.12 -0.83 -15.15
CA GLU A 187 15.93 -0.77 -13.70
C GLU A 187 15.57 0.60 -13.10
N THR A 188 15.40 1.64 -13.92
CA THR A 188 14.86 2.95 -13.48
C THR A 188 13.34 2.98 -13.44
N ASP A 189 12.78 3.95 -12.71
CA ASP A 189 11.32 4.14 -12.67
C ASP A 189 10.71 4.34 -14.06
N GLN A 190 11.38 5.09 -14.93
CA GLN A 190 10.91 5.36 -16.30
C GLN A 190 11.04 4.13 -17.20
N TRP A 191 12.03 3.27 -16.98
CA TRP A 191 12.15 2.01 -17.72
C TRP A 191 11.00 1.06 -17.39
N TRP A 192 10.69 0.93 -16.10
CA TRP A 192 9.52 0.17 -15.66
C TRP A 192 8.23 0.71 -16.29
N ILE A 193 8.06 2.03 -16.30
CA ILE A 193 6.88 2.70 -16.88
C ILE A 193 6.79 2.45 -18.37
N SER A 194 7.91 2.54 -19.08
CA SER A 194 7.98 2.22 -20.51
C SER A 194 7.55 0.78 -20.79
N LEU A 195 8.03 -0.19 -20.00
CA LEU A 195 7.63 -1.59 -20.12
C LEU A 195 6.12 -1.76 -19.90
N MET A 196 5.56 -1.18 -18.84
CA MET A 196 4.14 -1.32 -18.54
C MET A 196 3.23 -0.60 -19.54
N ARG A 197 3.64 0.57 -20.04
CA ARG A 197 2.97 1.25 -21.16
C ARG A 197 2.97 0.34 -22.39
N ASN A 198 4.12 -0.23 -22.76
CA ASN A 198 4.22 -1.11 -23.92
C ASN A 198 3.34 -2.36 -23.76
N ILE A 199 3.30 -2.96 -22.57
CA ILE A 199 2.38 -4.07 -22.26
C ILE A 199 0.93 -3.60 -22.47
N MET A 200 0.55 -2.46 -21.90
CA MET A 200 -0.81 -1.92 -22.04
C MET A 200 -1.19 -1.66 -23.51
N GLU A 201 -0.30 -1.08 -24.31
CA GLU A 201 -0.53 -0.79 -25.73
C GLU A 201 -0.62 -2.05 -26.59
N LEU A 202 0.14 -3.09 -26.26
CA LEU A 202 0.08 -4.39 -26.94
C LEU A 202 -1.10 -5.24 -26.48
N SER A 203 -1.55 -5.05 -25.24
CA SER A 203 -2.61 -5.81 -24.57
C SER A 203 -3.98 -5.24 -24.91
N VAL A 204 -4.38 -5.31 -26.17
CA VAL A 204 -5.67 -4.83 -26.67
C VAL A 204 -6.46 -5.94 -27.35
N ASP A 205 -7.79 -5.95 -27.18
CA ASP A 205 -8.67 -6.92 -27.85
C ASP A 205 -8.92 -6.58 -29.32
N GLU A 206 -9.74 -7.39 -30.02
CA GLU A 206 -10.03 -7.18 -31.45
C GLU A 206 -10.76 -5.85 -31.73
N ASN A 207 -11.34 -5.22 -30.72
CA ASN A 207 -12.01 -3.93 -30.79
C ASN A 207 -11.13 -2.78 -30.27
N ASN A 208 -9.83 -3.03 -30.07
CA ASN A 208 -8.85 -2.08 -29.56
C ASN A 208 -9.15 -1.62 -28.12
N VAL A 209 -9.83 -2.46 -27.32
CA VAL A 209 -10.10 -2.21 -25.90
C VAL A 209 -8.94 -2.79 -25.07
N PRO A 210 -8.26 -1.97 -24.24
CA PRO A 210 -7.21 -2.46 -23.36
C PRO A 210 -7.70 -3.57 -22.42
N THR A 211 -6.88 -4.61 -22.26
CA THR A 211 -7.12 -5.72 -21.32
C THR A 211 -6.18 -5.64 -20.12
N PHE A 212 -5.05 -4.96 -20.22
CA PHE A 212 -4.17 -4.67 -19.09
C PHE A 212 -4.84 -3.72 -18.10
N HIS A 213 -4.87 -4.11 -16.83
CA HIS A 213 -5.34 -3.28 -15.73
C HIS A 213 -4.14 -2.68 -14.99
N TYR A 214 -3.30 -3.55 -14.39
CA TYR A 214 -2.11 -3.19 -13.61
C TYR A 214 -0.99 -4.19 -13.82
N GLY A 215 0.23 -3.87 -13.39
CA GLY A 215 1.37 -4.77 -13.46
C GLY A 215 2.49 -4.43 -12.50
N TRP A 216 3.44 -5.36 -12.38
CA TRP A 216 4.61 -5.32 -11.50
C TRP A 216 5.79 -6.04 -12.15
N ILE A 217 7.01 -5.68 -11.74
CA ILE A 217 8.24 -6.39 -12.12
C ILE A 217 8.94 -6.82 -10.84
N ILE A 218 9.05 -8.13 -10.64
CA ILE A 218 9.67 -8.69 -9.43
C ILE A 218 11.05 -9.22 -9.79
N ASN A 219 12.09 -8.79 -9.06
CA ASN A 219 13.43 -9.37 -9.17
C ASN A 219 13.42 -10.81 -8.65
N LYS A 220 13.98 -11.75 -9.42
CA LYS A 220 14.09 -13.16 -9.06
C LYS A 220 15.34 -13.48 -8.24
N ASP A 221 16.28 -12.55 -8.10
CA ASP A 221 17.48 -12.77 -7.28
C ASP A 221 17.08 -12.94 -5.81
N GLY A 222 17.30 -14.13 -5.27
CA GLY A 222 17.02 -14.47 -3.88
C GLY A 222 17.75 -13.59 -2.84
N ASN A 223 18.81 -12.89 -3.24
CA ASN A 223 19.56 -11.95 -2.38
C ASN A 223 19.07 -10.50 -2.50
N ASP A 224 18.25 -10.19 -3.51
CA ASP A 224 17.69 -8.85 -3.77
C ASP A 224 16.23 -8.96 -4.23
N LEU A 225 15.44 -9.72 -3.47
CA LEU A 225 14.01 -9.90 -3.70
C LEU A 225 13.28 -8.58 -3.42
N LYS A 226 13.14 -7.77 -4.46
CA LYS A 226 12.41 -6.51 -4.44
C LYS A 226 11.43 -6.44 -5.59
N ASN A 227 10.31 -5.78 -5.32
CA ASN A 227 9.44 -5.32 -6.37
C ASN A 227 10.00 -4.01 -6.92
N MET A 228 10.16 -3.93 -8.23
CA MET A 228 10.52 -2.71 -8.92
C MET A 228 9.22 -2.07 -9.31
N VAL A 229 8.74 -1.10 -8.54
CA VAL A 229 7.53 -0.37 -8.91
C VAL A 229 7.68 1.08 -8.48
N PRO A 230 7.57 2.03 -9.42
CA PRO A 230 7.54 3.43 -9.05
C PRO A 230 6.26 3.69 -8.28
N LEU A 231 6.38 4.18 -7.05
CA LEU A 231 5.24 4.52 -6.17
C LEU A 231 4.26 5.53 -6.80
N TRP A 232 4.69 6.23 -7.83
CA TRP A 232 3.95 7.24 -8.57
C TRP A 232 3.42 6.73 -9.91
N SER A 233 3.61 5.46 -10.24
CA SER A 233 3.20 4.90 -11.54
C SER A 233 1.68 4.71 -11.63
N PRO A 234 1.05 5.05 -12.78
CA PRO A 234 -0.37 4.77 -13.00
C PRO A 234 -0.66 3.28 -13.25
N TYR A 235 0.37 2.46 -13.50
CA TYR A 235 0.22 1.04 -13.86
C TYR A 235 0.39 0.08 -12.67
N GLN A 236 0.73 0.58 -11.47
CA GLN A 236 1.03 -0.24 -10.29
C GLN A 236 -0.19 -0.94 -9.68
N GLY A 237 -1.39 -0.41 -9.91
CA GLY A 237 -2.59 -0.84 -9.20
C GLY A 237 -2.52 -0.55 -7.69
N PRO A 238 -3.59 -0.84 -6.95
CA PRO A 238 -3.67 -0.50 -5.53
C PRO A 238 -3.03 -1.55 -4.62
N THR A 239 -2.90 -2.80 -5.06
CA THR A 239 -2.37 -3.89 -4.25
C THR A 239 -1.02 -4.33 -4.77
N VAL A 240 0.02 -3.85 -4.12
CA VAL A 240 1.41 -4.06 -4.52
C VAL A 240 1.93 -5.31 -3.82
N PRO A 241 2.50 -6.29 -4.55
CA PRO A 241 3.19 -7.42 -3.93
C PRO A 241 4.26 -6.92 -2.95
N VAL A 242 4.24 -7.42 -1.70
CA VAL A 242 5.23 -7.09 -0.66
C VAL A 242 6.18 -8.26 -0.41
N SER A 243 7.23 -8.06 0.40
CA SER A 243 8.29 -9.05 0.61
C SER A 243 7.81 -10.44 1.05
N ILE A 244 6.71 -10.52 1.81
CA ILE A 244 6.12 -11.80 2.24
C ILE A 244 5.41 -12.56 1.11
N ASP A 245 5.02 -11.87 0.04
CA ASP A 245 4.32 -12.44 -1.10
C ASP A 245 5.31 -13.11 -2.08
N PHE A 246 6.53 -12.58 -2.21
CA PHE A 246 7.50 -13.01 -3.23
C PHE A 246 7.86 -14.51 -3.18
N PRO A 247 8.10 -15.14 -2.02
CA PRO A 247 8.39 -16.57 -1.98
C PRO A 247 7.25 -17.43 -2.53
N LYS A 248 5.99 -17.01 -2.29
CA LYS A 248 4.81 -17.70 -2.80
C LYS A 248 4.65 -17.49 -4.31
N ILE A 249 4.90 -16.27 -4.79
CA ILE A 249 4.87 -15.95 -6.23
C ILE A 249 5.94 -16.75 -6.99
N LEU A 250 7.16 -16.82 -6.45
CA LEU A 250 8.24 -17.63 -7.02
C LEU A 250 7.87 -19.12 -7.04
N ASN A 251 7.33 -19.65 -5.93
CA ASN A 251 6.89 -21.04 -5.90
C ASN A 251 5.74 -21.30 -6.90
N ALA A 252 4.84 -20.34 -7.10
CA ALA A 252 3.74 -20.47 -8.05
C ALA A 252 4.21 -20.53 -9.51
N LEU A 253 5.33 -19.88 -9.85
CA LEU A 253 5.94 -20.00 -11.18
C LEU A 253 6.41 -21.43 -11.49
N ASP A 254 6.92 -22.14 -10.49
CA ASP A 254 7.47 -23.49 -10.69
C ASP A 254 6.42 -24.58 -10.51
N ASN A 255 5.53 -24.43 -9.52
CA ASN A 255 4.66 -25.51 -9.04
C ASN A 255 3.15 -25.16 -9.08
N GLY A 256 2.78 -23.93 -9.44
CA GLY A 256 1.43 -23.42 -9.26
C GLY A 256 1.05 -23.27 -7.78
N GLY A 257 -0.26 -23.20 -7.51
CA GLY A 257 -0.81 -23.10 -6.15
C GLY A 257 -1.35 -21.72 -5.81
N ASP A 258 -1.69 -21.51 -4.54
CA ASP A 258 -2.36 -20.28 -4.13
C ASP A 258 -1.34 -19.21 -3.69
N ILE A 259 -1.44 -18.00 -4.26
CA ILE A 259 -0.68 -16.81 -3.85
C ILE A 259 -1.59 -15.83 -3.12
N THR A 260 -0.97 -14.89 -2.41
CA THR A 260 -1.66 -13.76 -1.79
C THR A 260 -0.93 -12.49 -2.19
N LEU A 261 -1.66 -11.40 -2.45
CA LEU A 261 -1.10 -10.06 -2.61
C LEU A 261 -1.51 -9.18 -1.42
N GLY A 262 -0.53 -8.50 -0.84
CA GLY A 262 -0.73 -7.59 0.29
C GLY A 262 -1.26 -8.29 1.55
N GLY A 263 -1.23 -9.63 1.59
CA GLY A 263 -1.77 -10.42 2.69
C GLY A 263 -3.30 -10.60 2.73
N PHE A 264 -4.07 -10.04 1.79
CA PHE A 264 -5.55 -10.13 1.81
C PHE A 264 -6.19 -10.58 0.49
N ARG A 265 -5.60 -10.31 -0.68
CA ARG A 265 -6.14 -10.76 -1.98
C ARG A 265 -5.59 -12.12 -2.34
N SER A 266 -6.45 -13.11 -2.56
CA SER A 266 -6.02 -14.49 -2.80
C SER A 266 -6.22 -14.86 -4.26
N PHE A 267 -5.24 -15.54 -4.86
CA PHE A 267 -5.29 -15.96 -6.25
C PHE A 267 -4.80 -17.39 -6.38
N ARG A 268 -5.45 -18.17 -7.23
CA ARG A 268 -5.10 -19.56 -7.52
C ARG A 268 -4.35 -19.65 -8.83
N CYS A 269 -3.07 -19.95 -8.75
CA CYS A 269 -2.15 -20.04 -9.87
C CYS A 269 -2.13 -21.44 -10.50
N VAL A 270 -2.28 -21.48 -11.82
CA VAL A 270 -2.17 -22.69 -12.65
C VAL A 270 -1.30 -22.40 -13.86
N HIS A 271 -0.45 -23.36 -14.22
CA HIS A 271 0.31 -23.32 -15.47
C HIS A 271 -0.64 -23.44 -16.65
N TRP A 272 -0.43 -22.58 -17.64
CA TRP A 272 -1.14 -22.69 -18.90
C TRP A 272 -0.33 -23.55 -19.87
N GLU A 273 -0.85 -24.72 -20.23
CA GLU A 273 -0.10 -25.81 -20.92
C GLU A 273 0.61 -25.38 -22.21
N THR A 274 0.20 -24.29 -22.84
CA THR A 274 0.73 -23.81 -24.13
C THR A 274 1.81 -22.74 -24.01
N THR A 275 2.13 -22.25 -22.81
CA THR A 275 3.06 -21.11 -22.61
C THR A 275 3.89 -21.28 -21.33
N THR A 276 4.94 -20.48 -21.17
CA THR A 276 5.65 -20.35 -19.87
C THR A 276 4.89 -19.49 -18.86
N ALA A 277 3.73 -18.96 -19.23
CA ALA A 277 2.91 -18.12 -18.37
C ALA A 277 2.15 -18.95 -17.33
N VAL A 278 1.99 -18.36 -16.15
CA VAL A 278 1.12 -18.87 -15.07
C VAL A 278 -0.04 -17.90 -14.89
N ARG A 279 -1.27 -18.43 -14.92
CA ARG A 279 -2.48 -17.64 -14.68
C ARG A 279 -2.93 -17.83 -13.24
N CYS A 280 -3.15 -16.75 -12.52
CA CYS A 280 -3.66 -16.77 -11.17
C CYS A 280 -5.03 -16.09 -11.09
N GLU A 281 -6.08 -16.88 -10.96
CA GLU A 281 -7.46 -16.39 -10.87
C GLU A 281 -7.79 -15.99 -9.44
N GLU A 282 -8.37 -14.81 -9.24
CA GLU A 282 -8.75 -14.33 -7.92
C GLU A 282 -9.87 -15.18 -7.29
N PHE A 283 -9.80 -15.38 -5.98
CA PHE A 283 -10.86 -16.04 -5.23
C PHE A 283 -10.98 -15.50 -3.81
N GLY A 284 -12.08 -15.91 -3.15
CA GLY A 284 -12.32 -15.63 -1.74
C GLY A 284 -13.22 -14.42 -1.50
N PRO A 285 -13.51 -14.11 -0.23
CA PRO A 285 -14.53 -13.14 0.15
C PRO A 285 -14.15 -11.68 -0.11
N LEU A 286 -12.88 -11.42 -0.46
CA LEU A 286 -12.30 -10.09 -0.69
C LEU A 286 -11.93 -9.87 -2.16
N SER A 287 -12.46 -10.73 -3.04
CA SER A 287 -12.23 -10.65 -4.47
C SER A 287 -12.98 -9.47 -5.07
N TYR A 288 -12.43 -8.87 -6.13
CA TYR A 288 -13.10 -7.78 -6.85
C TYR A 288 -14.33 -8.29 -7.59
N ASN A 289 -15.22 -7.38 -7.98
CA ASN A 289 -16.29 -7.69 -8.91
C ASN A 289 -16.21 -6.73 -10.11
N PRO A 290 -15.79 -7.19 -11.30
CA PRO A 290 -15.47 -8.59 -11.66
C PRO A 290 -14.17 -9.09 -11.01
N TRP A 291 -14.03 -10.42 -10.87
CA TRP A 291 -12.79 -11.04 -10.40
C TRP A 291 -11.62 -10.67 -11.30
N GLU A 292 -10.45 -10.48 -10.70
CA GLU A 292 -9.22 -10.21 -11.45
C GLU A 292 -8.44 -11.50 -11.73
N THR A 293 -7.62 -11.49 -12.78
CA THR A 293 -6.67 -12.55 -13.08
C THR A 293 -5.30 -11.96 -13.28
N ILE A 294 -4.32 -12.57 -12.64
CA ILE A 294 -2.91 -12.26 -12.79
C ILE A 294 -2.31 -13.20 -13.84
N VAL A 295 -1.44 -12.66 -14.68
CA VAL A 295 -0.58 -13.44 -15.56
C VAL A 295 0.87 -13.19 -15.14
N LEU A 296 1.58 -14.27 -14.80
CA LEU A 296 3.00 -14.25 -14.44
C LEU A 296 3.82 -14.80 -15.62
N VAL A 297 4.79 -14.03 -16.11
CA VAL A 297 5.70 -14.43 -17.18
C VAL A 297 7.15 -14.25 -16.69
N PRO A 298 7.93 -15.32 -16.52
CA PRO A 298 9.31 -15.22 -16.06
C PRO A 298 10.27 -14.80 -17.19
N THR A 299 11.26 -13.95 -16.88
CA THR A 299 12.48 -13.68 -17.67
C THR A 299 13.70 -14.34 -17.00
N GLN A 300 14.94 -14.01 -17.44
CA GLN A 300 16.13 -14.53 -16.76
C GLN A 300 16.26 -13.97 -15.34
N LYS A 301 16.07 -12.67 -15.16
CA LYS A 301 16.25 -11.94 -13.89
C LYS A 301 14.95 -11.48 -13.24
N TYR A 302 13.86 -11.38 -13.98
CA TYR A 302 12.61 -10.79 -13.49
C TYR A 302 11.39 -11.70 -13.68
N ILE A 303 10.30 -11.32 -13.05
CA ILE A 303 8.95 -11.82 -13.32
C ILE A 303 8.15 -10.62 -13.77
N LEU A 304 7.67 -10.66 -15.02
CA LEU A 304 6.66 -9.72 -15.50
C LEU A 304 5.31 -10.22 -15.01
N MET A 305 4.64 -9.41 -14.22
CA MET A 305 3.33 -9.70 -13.67
C MET A 305 2.35 -8.68 -14.21
N GLY A 306 1.31 -9.12 -14.91
CA GLY A 306 0.22 -8.26 -15.36
C GLY A 306 -1.11 -8.74 -14.78
N MET A 307 -2.09 -7.85 -14.68
CA MET A 307 -3.41 -8.12 -14.12
C MET A 307 -4.49 -7.64 -15.08
N THR A 308 -5.60 -8.37 -15.14
CA THR A 308 -6.77 -8.00 -15.94
C THR A 308 -8.07 -8.33 -15.20
N GLN A 309 -9.11 -7.55 -15.47
CA GLN A 309 -10.50 -7.85 -15.09
C GLN A 309 -11.29 -8.55 -16.21
N ARG A 310 -10.69 -8.70 -17.40
CA ARG A 310 -11.35 -9.29 -18.58
C ARG A 310 -10.98 -10.76 -18.70
N GLN A 311 -11.67 -11.59 -17.92
CA GLN A 311 -11.47 -13.04 -17.85
C GLN A 311 -11.53 -13.73 -19.22
N ASP A 312 -12.41 -13.26 -20.12
CA ASP A 312 -12.55 -13.78 -21.48
C ASP A 312 -11.41 -13.39 -22.42
N ARG A 313 -10.55 -12.44 -22.01
CA ARG A 313 -9.51 -11.79 -22.83
C ARG A 313 -8.12 -11.83 -22.22
N VAL A 314 -7.90 -12.70 -21.23
CA VAL A 314 -6.60 -12.88 -20.55
C VAL A 314 -5.48 -13.18 -21.55
N PHE A 315 -5.78 -13.89 -22.65
CA PHE A 315 -4.78 -14.24 -23.65
C PHE A 315 -4.10 -13.03 -24.32
N PHE A 316 -4.79 -11.90 -24.46
CA PHE A 316 -4.20 -10.68 -25.03
C PHE A 316 -3.15 -10.08 -24.09
N LEU A 317 -3.42 -10.12 -22.79
CA LEU A 317 -2.45 -9.70 -21.77
C LEU A 317 -1.26 -10.66 -21.72
N GLU A 318 -1.51 -11.96 -21.80
CA GLU A 318 -0.47 -12.99 -21.83
C GLU A 318 0.47 -12.82 -23.02
N ASP A 319 -0.04 -12.64 -24.24
CA ASP A 319 0.76 -12.40 -25.44
C ASP A 319 1.60 -11.12 -25.33
N ALA A 320 1.02 -10.04 -24.81
CA ALA A 320 1.74 -8.77 -24.59
C ALA A 320 2.89 -8.92 -23.58
N LEU A 321 2.64 -9.60 -22.45
CA LEU A 321 3.67 -9.89 -21.45
C LEU A 321 4.77 -10.78 -22.02
N GLN A 322 4.42 -11.82 -22.78
CA GLN A 322 5.39 -12.73 -23.39
C GLN A 322 6.31 -12.00 -24.37
N LYS A 323 5.76 -11.11 -25.22
CA LYS A 323 6.57 -10.30 -26.14
C LYS A 323 7.59 -9.42 -25.43
N GLN A 324 7.21 -8.80 -24.32
CA GLN A 324 8.13 -7.98 -23.53
C GLN A 324 9.15 -8.83 -22.77
N ALA A 325 8.74 -10.00 -22.26
CA ALA A 325 9.65 -10.95 -21.64
C ALA A 325 10.72 -11.45 -22.62
N ASP A 326 10.32 -11.80 -23.85
CA ASP A 326 11.24 -12.27 -24.89
C ASP A 326 12.25 -11.17 -25.29
N ALA A 327 11.80 -9.92 -25.37
CA ALA A 327 12.69 -8.77 -25.62
C ALA A 327 13.72 -8.60 -24.49
N LEU A 328 13.28 -8.66 -23.23
CA LEU A 328 14.18 -8.59 -22.06
C LEU A 328 15.19 -9.74 -22.06
N ILE A 329 14.76 -10.96 -22.37
CA ILE A 329 15.64 -12.13 -22.47
C ILE A 329 16.71 -11.91 -23.56
N SER A 330 16.33 -11.34 -24.71
CA SER A 330 17.26 -11.00 -25.79
C SER A 330 18.29 -9.96 -25.36
N ASP A 331 17.88 -9.02 -24.50
CA ASP A 331 18.74 -7.95 -23.96
C ASP A 331 19.58 -8.40 -22.74
N GLY A 332 19.46 -9.65 -22.31
CA GLY A 332 20.23 -10.25 -21.21
C GLY A 332 19.61 -10.05 -19.81
N PHE A 333 18.28 -9.94 -19.76
CA PHE A 333 17.48 -9.71 -18.56
C PHE A 333 16.42 -10.78 -18.28
#